data_AF-A0A219AN90-F1
#
_entry.id   AF-A0A219AN90-F1
#
_cell.length_a   1.000
_cell.length_b   1.000
_cell.length_c   1.000
_cell.angle_alpha   90.00
_cell.angle_beta   90.00
_cell.angle_gamma   90.00
#
_symmetry.space_group_name_H-M   'P 1'
#
loop_
_entity.id
_entity.type
_entity.pdbx_description
1 polymer ?
#
loop_
_entity_poly.entity_id
_entity_poly.type
_entity_poly.pdbx_seq_one_letter_code
_entity_poly.pdbx_strand_id
1 'polypeptide(L)'
;MRHVKGIVKKYSREYTRTLKDGQRKTYKTEQIQITIPKQDNVFEDKEEVLILPYSDDILDYDNNLNSIKEDYSKLEEKNRNLNLKLQDFTNLDKENQKLISKINSFEDLDKENKELISKINSFEDLDKENKELNLKLQDFNKLKNENILLNNKLDELSNLENENKILLSKLQEFNSIKEKNQELIDTIENLKSLKDENLELKTKLQTIKDLNENKESTEDKDKLISQLQEEYLGLVKKYDNLQEELYSTKYDKISNEYTIKRLKNFILNQN
;
A
#
# COMPACT_ATOMS: atom_id res chain seq x y z
N MET A 1 88.37 -79.97 -34.40
CA MET A 1 89.54 -79.79 -35.30
C MET A 1 90.60 -80.82 -34.87
N ARG A 2 91.09 -81.69 -35.77
CA ARG A 2 92.12 -82.68 -35.40
C ARG A 2 93.47 -81.97 -35.35
N HIS A 3 94.14 -82.03 -34.21
CA HIS A 3 95.45 -81.43 -34.00
C HIS A 3 96.41 -82.50 -33.46
N VAL A 4 97.69 -82.37 -33.80
CA VAL A 4 98.73 -83.29 -33.33
C VAL A 4 99.85 -82.48 -32.68
N LYS A 5 100.33 -82.95 -31.54
CA LYS A 5 101.41 -82.30 -30.80
C LYS A 5 102.76 -82.78 -31.33
N GLY A 6 103.51 -81.87 -31.94
CA GLY A 6 104.88 -82.10 -32.39
C GLY A 6 105.90 -81.30 -31.58
N ILE A 7 107.13 -81.80 -31.51
CA ILE A 7 108.27 -81.04 -30.97
C ILE A 7 108.96 -80.34 -32.12
N VAL A 8 109.03 -79.01 -32.06
CA VAL A 8 109.73 -78.19 -33.05
C VAL A 8 111.18 -77.99 -32.60
N LYS A 9 112.13 -78.47 -33.41
CA LYS A 9 113.57 -78.21 -33.25
C LYS A 9 114.04 -77.27 -34.35
N LYS A 10 114.67 -76.17 -33.95
CA LYS A 10 115.28 -75.22 -34.88
C LYS A 10 116.77 -75.43 -34.90
N TYR A 11 117.29 -75.76 -36.07
CA TYR A 11 118.72 -75.91 -36.32
C TYR A 11 119.20 -74.71 -37.11
N SER A 12 120.30 -74.12 -36.67
CA SER A 12 121.00 -73.08 -37.40
C SER A 12 122.41 -73.56 -37.66
N ARG A 13 122.85 -73.45 -38.91
CA ARG A 13 124.24 -73.69 -39.27
C ARG A 13 124.80 -72.44 -39.92
N GLU A 14 125.94 -72.02 -39.40
CA GLU A 14 126.75 -70.98 -40.02
C GLU A 14 127.94 -71.62 -40.70
N TYR A 15 128.17 -71.25 -41.95
CA TYR A 15 129.36 -71.67 -42.67
C TYR A 15 129.93 -70.49 -43.45
N THR A 16 131.25 -70.35 -43.37
CA THR A 16 131.97 -69.31 -44.08
C THR A 16 132.53 -69.89 -45.36
N ARG A 17 132.20 -69.26 -46.49
CA ARG A 17 132.75 -69.61 -47.79
C ARG A 17 133.62 -68.47 -48.27
N THR A 18 134.84 -68.78 -48.70
CA THR A 18 135.68 -67.83 -49.40
C THR A 18 135.18 -67.71 -50.83
N LEU A 19 134.81 -66.50 -51.22
CA LEU A 19 134.38 -66.16 -52.56
C LEU A 19 135.59 -66.10 -53.49
N LYS A 20 135.35 -66.14 -54.81
CA LYS A 20 136.41 -66.17 -55.83
C LYS A 20 137.30 -64.91 -55.83
N ASP A 21 136.84 -63.84 -55.17
CA ASP A 21 137.54 -62.56 -54.96
C ASP A 21 138.41 -62.55 -53.68
N GLY A 22 138.49 -63.66 -52.95
CA GLY A 22 139.25 -63.80 -51.71
C GLY A 22 138.51 -63.34 -50.45
N GLN A 23 137.32 -62.73 -50.57
CA GLN A 23 136.53 -62.31 -49.41
C GLN A 23 135.81 -63.49 -48.77
N ARG A 24 135.79 -63.55 -47.44
CA ARG A 24 135.05 -64.57 -46.68
C ARG A 24 133.64 -64.08 -46.37
N LYS A 25 132.62 -64.81 -46.84
CA LYS A 25 131.23 -64.53 -46.52
C LYS A 25 130.64 -65.65 -45.68
N THR A 26 130.06 -65.30 -44.54
CA THR A 26 129.36 -66.25 -43.66
C THR A 26 127.89 -66.32 -44.06
N TYR A 27 127.41 -67.53 -44.29
CA TYR A 27 126.01 -67.82 -44.57
C TYR A 27 125.42 -68.51 -43.35
N LYS A 28 124.22 -68.09 -42.96
CA LYS A 28 123.42 -68.76 -41.95
C LYS A 28 122.26 -69.44 -42.65
N THR A 29 122.12 -70.75 -42.44
CA THR A 29 120.95 -71.51 -42.89
C THR A 29 120.20 -71.99 -41.67
N GLU A 30 118.89 -71.76 -41.65
CA GLU A 30 118.01 -72.25 -40.61
C GLU A 30 117.12 -73.36 -41.17
N GLN A 31 117.05 -74.47 -40.46
CA GLN A 31 116.17 -75.60 -40.76
C GLN A 31 115.30 -75.86 -39.55
N ILE A 32 114.00 -75.98 -39.78
CA ILE A 32 113.05 -76.35 -38.74
C ILE A 32 112.65 -77.80 -38.97
N GLN A 33 112.89 -78.64 -37.97
CA GLN A 33 112.45 -80.02 -37.97
C GLN A 33 111.32 -80.17 -36.95
N ILE A 34 110.26 -80.86 -37.36
CA ILE A 34 109.13 -81.17 -36.48
C ILE A 34 109.14 -82.68 -36.30
N THR A 35 109.27 -83.11 -35.05
CA THR A 35 109.18 -84.52 -34.70
C THR A 35 107.78 -84.80 -34.17
N ILE A 36 107.10 -85.73 -34.82
CA ILE A 36 105.77 -86.21 -34.42
C ILE A 36 105.88 -87.70 -34.06
N PRO A 37 105.31 -88.17 -32.93
CA PRO A 37 105.28 -89.59 -32.59
C PRO A 37 104.58 -90.41 -33.67
N LYS A 38 105.10 -91.61 -34.02
CA LYS A 38 104.54 -92.45 -35.09
C LYS A 38 103.06 -92.81 -34.90
N GLN A 39 102.63 -92.99 -33.65
CA GLN A 39 101.24 -93.31 -33.29
C GLN A 39 100.26 -92.17 -33.60
N ASP A 40 100.76 -90.93 -33.66
CA ASP A 40 99.97 -89.72 -33.89
C ASP A 40 100.24 -89.13 -35.29
N ASN A 41 101.06 -89.81 -36.12
CA ASN A 41 101.34 -89.34 -37.47
C ASN A 41 100.17 -89.63 -38.40
N VAL A 42 99.36 -88.60 -38.63
CA VAL A 42 98.20 -88.66 -39.53
C VAL A 42 98.44 -87.93 -40.86
N PHE A 43 99.67 -87.45 -41.09
CA PHE A 43 100.02 -86.63 -42.25
C PHE A 43 100.56 -87.47 -43.41
N GLU A 44 100.21 -87.08 -44.63
CA GLU A 44 100.69 -87.72 -45.87
C GLU A 44 101.97 -87.03 -46.41
N ASP A 45 102.72 -87.72 -47.27
CA ASP A 45 103.97 -87.17 -47.82
C ASP A 45 103.69 -85.92 -48.68
N LYS A 46 104.43 -84.84 -48.43
CA LYS A 46 104.28 -83.49 -49.03
C LYS A 46 102.98 -82.74 -48.68
N GLU A 47 102.25 -83.14 -47.64
CA GLU A 47 101.10 -82.37 -47.15
C GLU A 47 101.53 -80.99 -46.60
N GLU A 48 100.84 -79.93 -47.01
CA GLU A 48 101.03 -78.60 -46.43
C GLU A 48 100.30 -78.50 -45.09
N VAL A 49 101.04 -78.26 -44.01
CA VAL A 49 100.50 -78.19 -42.66
C VAL A 49 100.66 -76.81 -42.04
N LEU A 50 99.63 -76.34 -41.33
CA LEU A 50 99.70 -75.13 -40.53
C LEU A 50 100.20 -75.46 -39.12
N ILE A 51 101.28 -74.81 -38.70
CA ILE A 51 101.86 -74.99 -37.37
C ILE A 51 101.49 -73.78 -36.54
N LEU A 52 100.65 -74.00 -35.54
CA LEU A 52 100.28 -72.99 -34.56
C LEU A 52 101.05 -73.26 -33.25
N PRO A 53 101.59 -72.21 -32.59
CA PRO A 53 102.09 -72.38 -31.23
C PRO A 53 100.94 -72.86 -30.35
N TYR A 54 101.23 -73.84 -29.50
CA TYR A 54 100.24 -74.38 -28.57
C TYR A 54 99.88 -73.29 -27.55
N SER A 55 98.66 -72.75 -27.62
CA SER A 55 98.08 -71.90 -26.58
C SER A 55 96.81 -72.55 -26.05
N ASP A 56 96.65 -72.53 -24.72
CA ASP A 56 95.49 -73.13 -24.05
C ASP A 56 94.17 -72.46 -24.50
N ASP A 57 94.23 -71.19 -24.91
CA ASP A 57 93.10 -70.42 -25.45
C ASP A 57 92.47 -71.04 -26.72
N ILE A 58 93.23 -71.79 -27.51
CA ILE A 58 92.72 -72.45 -28.73
C ILE A 58 91.92 -73.71 -28.39
N LEU A 59 92.25 -74.37 -27.27
CA LEU A 59 91.59 -75.60 -26.83
C LEU A 59 90.29 -75.33 -26.09
N ASP A 60 90.14 -74.14 -25.50
CA ASP A 60 88.96 -73.74 -24.72
C ASP A 60 87.95 -72.93 -25.53
N TYR A 61 88.15 -72.82 -26.84
CA TYR A 61 87.29 -72.08 -27.76
C TYR A 61 85.84 -72.56 -27.72
N ASP A 62 85.62 -73.87 -27.71
CA ASP A 62 84.27 -74.45 -27.70
C ASP A 62 83.54 -74.16 -26.38
N ASN A 63 84.25 -74.16 -25.25
CA ASN A 63 83.68 -73.81 -23.94
C ASN A 63 83.32 -72.33 -23.85
N ASN A 64 84.21 -71.45 -24.33
CA ASN A 64 83.95 -70.01 -24.39
C ASN A 64 82.78 -69.69 -25.33
N LEU A 65 82.70 -70.37 -26.48
CA LEU A 65 81.60 -70.22 -27.42
C LEU A 65 80.26 -70.68 -26.81
N ASN A 66 80.26 -71.78 -26.06
CA ASN A 66 79.06 -72.27 -25.37
C ASN A 66 78.62 -71.32 -24.25
N SER A 67 79.55 -70.80 -23.44
CA SER A 67 79.28 -69.79 -22.41
C SER A 67 78.64 -68.53 -23.00
N ILE A 68 79.21 -68.01 -24.11
CA ILE A 68 78.66 -66.84 -24.81
C ILE A 68 77.25 -67.11 -25.35
N LYS A 69 76.99 -68.31 -25.90
CA LYS A 69 75.65 -68.71 -26.36
C LYS A 69 74.63 -68.75 -25.22
N GLU A 70 75.03 -69.29 -24.06
CA GLU A 70 74.17 -69.29 -22.87
C GLU A 70 73.85 -67.87 -22.39
N ASP A 71 74.84 -66.99 -22.35
CA ASP A 71 74.65 -65.60 -21.94
C ASP A 71 73.78 -64.83 -22.94
N TYR A 72 73.96 -65.07 -24.24
CA TYR A 72 73.08 -64.52 -25.27
C TYR A 72 71.64 -64.99 -25.07
N SER A 73 71.41 -66.28 -24.83
CA SER A 73 70.07 -66.83 -24.59
C SER A 73 69.41 -66.22 -23.34
N LYS A 74 70.16 -66.05 -22.25
CA LYS A 74 69.66 -65.38 -21.04
C LYS A 74 69.32 -63.91 -21.30
N LEU A 75 70.11 -63.23 -22.12
CA LEU A 75 69.88 -61.82 -22.46
C LEU A 75 68.66 -61.66 -23.37
N GLU A 76 68.45 -62.57 -24.31
CA GLU A 76 67.27 -62.61 -25.17
C GLU A 76 65.98 -62.83 -24.36
N GLU A 77 66.02 -63.76 -23.39
CA GLU A 77 64.90 -63.97 -22.47
C GLU A 77 64.61 -62.72 -21.61
N LYS A 78 65.65 -62.07 -21.08
CA LYS A 78 65.51 -60.80 -20.34
C LYS A 78 64.91 -59.70 -21.20
N ASN A 79 65.33 -59.56 -22.46
CA ASN A 79 64.79 -58.57 -23.38
C ASN A 79 63.32 -58.84 -23.70
N ARG A 80 62.94 -60.11 -23.92
CA ARG A 80 61.54 -60.49 -24.11
C ARG A 80 60.68 -60.13 -22.90
N ASN A 81 61.17 -60.44 -21.70
CA ASN A 81 60.47 -60.09 -20.46
C ASN A 81 60.37 -58.58 -20.26
N LEU A 82 61.40 -57.82 -20.62
CA LEU A 82 61.37 -56.37 -20.56
C LEU A 82 60.34 -55.77 -21.53
N ASN A 83 60.25 -56.31 -22.75
CA ASN A 83 59.26 -55.88 -23.73
C ASN A 83 57.83 -56.15 -23.26
N LEU A 84 57.57 -57.29 -22.61
CA LEU A 84 56.26 -57.59 -22.02
C LEU A 84 55.91 -56.57 -20.92
N LYS A 85 56.84 -56.29 -20.01
CA LYS A 85 56.64 -55.25 -18.98
C LYS A 85 56.39 -53.88 -19.59
N LEU A 86 57.11 -53.53 -20.66
CA LEU A 86 56.91 -52.27 -21.35
C LEU A 86 55.50 -52.18 -21.95
N GLN A 87 55.00 -53.27 -22.53
CA GLN A 87 53.63 -53.36 -23.01
C GLN A 87 52.61 -53.19 -21.88
N ASP A 88 52.81 -53.81 -20.73
CA ASP A 88 51.95 -53.64 -19.55
C ASP A 88 51.93 -52.18 -19.07
N PHE A 89 53.09 -51.52 -19.01
CA PHE A 89 53.16 -50.09 -18.68
C PHE A 89 52.42 -49.22 -19.69
N THR A 90 52.50 -49.51 -20.99
CA THR A 90 51.74 -48.74 -22.00
C THR A 90 50.23 -48.93 -21.88
N ASN A 91 49.77 -50.10 -21.45
CA ASN A 91 48.35 -50.34 -21.20
C ASN A 91 47.89 -49.60 -19.95
N LEU A 92 48.68 -49.64 -18.88
CA LEU A 92 48.40 -48.92 -17.64
C LEU A 92 48.32 -47.40 -17.87
N ASP A 93 49.22 -46.84 -18.69
CA ASP A 93 49.20 -45.42 -19.04
C ASP A 93 47.92 -45.03 -19.78
N LYS A 94 47.46 -45.86 -20.73
CA LYS A 94 46.18 -45.64 -21.41
C LYS A 94 44.99 -45.68 -20.45
N GLU A 95 45.00 -46.58 -19.47
CA GLU A 95 43.96 -46.62 -18.43
C GLU A 95 44.00 -45.39 -17.53
N ASN A 96 45.19 -44.94 -17.12
CA ASN A 96 45.35 -43.72 -16.35
C ASN A 96 44.85 -42.48 -17.12
N GLN A 97 45.15 -42.37 -18.41
CA GLN A 97 44.61 -41.27 -19.24
C GLN A 97 43.08 -41.30 -19.31
N LYS A 98 42.47 -42.49 -19.41
CA LYS A 98 41.00 -42.64 -19.34
C LYS A 98 40.46 -42.21 -17.98
N LEU A 99 41.12 -42.57 -16.88
CA LEU A 99 40.70 -42.17 -15.54
C LEU A 99 40.79 -40.65 -15.35
N ILE A 100 41.87 -40.02 -15.80
CA ILE A 100 42.05 -38.56 -15.77
C ILE A 100 40.90 -37.87 -16.54
N SER A 101 40.56 -38.36 -17.73
CA SER A 101 39.44 -37.80 -18.50
C SER A 101 38.09 -37.88 -17.77
N LYS A 102 37.85 -38.99 -17.04
CA LYS A 102 36.65 -39.14 -16.21
C LYS A 102 36.66 -38.19 -15.01
N ILE A 103 37.80 -38.03 -14.34
CA ILE A 103 37.95 -37.11 -13.22
C ILE A 103 37.61 -35.68 -13.67
N ASN A 104 38.17 -35.22 -14.80
CA ASN A 104 37.88 -33.90 -15.33
C ASN A 104 36.37 -33.72 -15.62
N SER A 105 35.71 -34.74 -16.16
CA SER A 105 34.25 -34.67 -16.37
C SER A 105 33.45 -34.56 -15.06
N PHE A 106 33.92 -35.17 -13.97
CA PHE A 106 33.30 -35.02 -12.65
C PHE A 106 33.52 -33.62 -12.06
N GLU A 107 34.68 -32.99 -12.29
CA GLU A 107 34.92 -31.61 -11.85
C GLU A 107 33.99 -30.62 -12.54
N ASP A 108 33.68 -30.83 -13.82
CA ASP A 108 32.73 -29.98 -14.55
C ASP A 108 31.29 -30.19 -14.05
N LEU A 109 30.88 -31.43 -13.76
CA LEU A 109 29.60 -31.71 -13.11
C LEU A 109 29.49 -31.08 -11.71
N ASP A 110 30.58 -31.03 -10.94
CA ASP A 110 30.59 -30.39 -9.62
C ASP A 110 30.40 -28.86 -9.72
N LYS A 111 31.00 -28.23 -10.74
CA LYS A 111 30.77 -26.80 -11.03
C LYS A 111 29.30 -26.56 -11.40
N GLU A 112 28.75 -27.38 -12.30
CA GLU A 112 27.34 -27.26 -12.72
C GLU A 112 26.38 -27.45 -11.53
N ASN A 113 26.64 -28.43 -10.66
CA ASN A 113 25.85 -28.63 -9.45
C ASN A 113 25.91 -27.42 -8.51
N LYS A 114 27.08 -26.80 -8.32
CA LYS A 114 27.21 -25.58 -7.51
C LYS A 114 26.41 -24.41 -8.10
N GLU A 115 26.39 -24.26 -9.43
CA GLU A 115 25.57 -23.27 -10.11
C GLU A 115 24.06 -23.55 -9.99
N LEU A 116 23.66 -24.82 -10.02
CA LEU A 116 22.25 -25.20 -9.81
C LEU A 116 21.81 -24.92 -8.37
N ILE A 117 22.65 -25.22 -7.38
CA ILE A 117 22.36 -24.93 -5.97
C ILE A 117 22.18 -23.42 -5.75
N SER A 118 23.04 -22.59 -6.35
CA SER A 118 22.90 -21.13 -6.23
C SER A 118 21.62 -20.61 -6.87
N LYS A 119 21.22 -21.16 -8.03
CA LYS A 119 19.92 -20.85 -8.66
C LYS A 119 18.74 -21.29 -7.79
N ILE A 120 18.79 -22.47 -7.18
CA ILE A 120 17.74 -22.96 -6.27
C ILE A 120 17.57 -22.00 -5.08
N ASN A 121 18.66 -21.59 -4.45
CA ASN A 121 18.59 -20.64 -3.34
C ASN A 121 17.95 -19.30 -3.76
N SER A 122 18.26 -18.81 -4.97
CA SER A 122 17.61 -17.60 -5.49
C SER A 122 16.10 -17.76 -5.70
N PHE A 123 15.63 -18.96 -6.08
CA PHE A 123 14.21 -19.25 -6.17
C PHE A 123 13.52 -19.30 -4.80
N GLU A 124 14.20 -19.78 -3.77
CA GLU A 124 13.65 -19.76 -2.39
C GLU A 124 13.43 -18.33 -1.89
N ASP A 125 14.31 -17.40 -2.23
CA ASP A 125 14.14 -15.99 -1.87
C ASP A 125 12.98 -15.33 -2.63
N LEU A 126 12.82 -15.65 -3.92
CA LEU A 126 11.66 -15.22 -4.71
C LEU A 126 10.34 -15.78 -4.16
N ASP A 127 10.33 -17.02 -3.63
CA ASP A 127 9.13 -17.60 -3.01
C ASP A 127 8.74 -16.87 -1.71
N LYS A 128 9.73 -16.44 -0.90
CA LYS A 128 9.48 -15.59 0.27
C LYS A 128 8.89 -14.25 -0.14
N GLU A 129 9.47 -13.59 -1.15
CA GLU A 129 8.97 -12.30 -1.65
C GLU A 129 7.53 -12.43 -2.19
N ASN A 130 7.23 -13.49 -2.93
CA ASN A 130 5.87 -13.75 -3.41
C ASN A 130 4.88 -13.97 -2.27
N LYS A 131 5.27 -14.66 -1.20
CA LYS A 131 4.42 -14.81 0.00
C LYS A 131 4.13 -13.47 0.67
N GLU A 132 5.13 -12.61 0.81
CA GLU A 132 4.94 -11.26 1.35
C GLU A 132 4.02 -10.40 0.47
N LEU A 133 4.19 -10.47 -0.85
CA LEU A 133 3.35 -9.73 -1.79
C LEU A 133 1.88 -10.18 -1.72
N ASN A 134 1.64 -11.48 -1.58
CA ASN A 134 0.29 -12.03 -1.40
C ASN A 134 -0.38 -11.54 -0.10
N LEU A 135 0.37 -11.42 1.00
CA LEU A 135 -0.14 -10.84 2.24
C LEU A 135 -0.54 -9.36 2.05
N LYS A 136 0.34 -8.57 1.41
CA LYS A 136 0.04 -7.16 1.08
C LYS A 136 -1.21 -7.03 0.19
N LEU A 137 -1.40 -7.94 -0.77
CA LEU A 137 -2.56 -7.97 -1.64
C LEU A 137 -3.86 -8.28 -0.86
N GLN A 138 -3.80 -9.19 0.11
CA GLN A 138 -4.94 -9.47 0.99
C GLN A 138 -5.34 -8.24 1.81
N ASP A 139 -4.38 -7.51 2.37
CA ASP A 139 -4.65 -6.29 3.14
C ASP A 139 -5.20 -5.17 2.25
N PHE A 140 -4.69 -5.02 1.03
CA PHE A 140 -5.25 -4.10 0.04
C PHE A 140 -6.73 -4.41 -0.26
N ASN A 141 -7.08 -5.70 -0.41
CA ASN A 141 -8.47 -6.09 -0.65
C ASN A 141 -9.39 -5.80 0.54
N LYS A 142 -8.89 -5.93 1.79
CA LYS A 142 -9.66 -5.51 2.98
C LYS A 142 -9.93 -4.01 2.95
N LEU A 143 -8.91 -3.19 2.70
CA LEU A 143 -9.05 -1.74 2.59
C LEU A 143 -10.01 -1.33 1.47
N LYS A 144 -9.99 -2.03 0.33
CA LYS A 144 -10.94 -1.80 -0.76
C LYS A 144 -12.38 -2.02 -0.31
N ASN A 145 -12.65 -3.09 0.44
CA ASN A 145 -13.99 -3.38 0.97
C ASN A 145 -14.42 -2.36 2.03
N GLU A 146 -13.51 -1.94 2.92
CA GLU A 146 -13.77 -0.87 3.89
C GLU A 146 -14.12 0.44 3.19
N ASN A 147 -13.44 0.78 2.10
CA ASN A 147 -13.73 1.98 1.31
C ASN A 147 -15.12 1.94 0.66
N ILE A 148 -15.53 0.78 0.12
CA ILE A 148 -16.90 0.58 -0.37
C ILE A 148 -17.92 0.82 0.75
N LEU A 149 -17.69 0.27 1.94
CA LEU A 149 -18.58 0.44 3.08
C LEU A 149 -18.63 1.89 3.57
N LEU A 150 -17.51 2.61 3.51
CA LEU A 150 -17.45 4.03 3.85
C LEU A 150 -18.21 4.90 2.85
N ASN A 151 -18.13 4.60 1.55
CA ASN A 151 -18.90 5.31 0.53
C ASN A 151 -20.40 5.11 0.71
N ASN A 152 -20.85 3.89 1.01
CA ASN A 152 -22.27 3.65 1.31
C ASN A 152 -22.75 4.48 2.52
N LYS A 153 -21.94 4.57 3.58
CA LYS A 153 -22.26 5.43 4.74
C LYS A 153 -22.29 6.92 4.38
N LEU A 154 -21.45 7.35 3.44
CA LEU A 154 -21.44 8.72 2.96
C LEU A 154 -22.74 9.05 2.20
N ASP A 155 -23.22 8.12 1.38
CA ASP A 155 -24.50 8.24 0.68
C ASP A 155 -25.68 8.31 1.66
N GLU A 156 -25.67 7.47 2.71
CA GLU A 156 -26.66 7.52 3.81
C GLU A 156 -26.66 8.89 4.52
N LEU A 157 -25.47 9.43 4.81
CA LEU A 157 -25.33 10.76 5.42
C LEU A 157 -25.87 11.87 4.51
N SER A 158 -25.65 11.78 3.20
CA SER A 158 -26.19 12.75 2.25
C SER A 158 -27.72 12.75 2.22
N ASN A 159 -28.34 11.56 2.31
CA ASN A 159 -29.79 11.45 2.42
C ASN A 159 -30.31 12.06 3.72
N LEU A 160 -29.68 11.78 4.86
CA LEU A 160 -30.04 12.39 6.15
C LEU A 160 -29.88 13.92 6.13
N GLU A 161 -28.87 14.45 5.45
CA GLU A 161 -28.70 15.89 5.30
C GLU A 161 -29.87 16.52 4.52
N ASN A 162 -30.33 15.85 3.46
CA ASN A 162 -31.48 16.29 2.68
C ASN A 162 -32.78 16.24 3.50
N GLU A 163 -33.00 15.17 4.27
CA GLU A 163 -34.13 15.06 5.19
C GLU A 163 -34.12 16.18 6.24
N ASN A 164 -32.96 16.50 6.81
CA ASN A 164 -32.80 17.60 7.75
C ASN A 164 -33.12 18.96 7.13
N LYS A 165 -32.73 19.21 5.87
CA LYS A 165 -33.10 20.44 5.15
C LYS A 165 -34.61 20.57 5.00
N ILE A 166 -35.31 19.48 4.68
CA ILE A 166 -36.77 19.44 4.57
C ILE A 166 -37.43 19.68 5.94
N LEU A 167 -36.89 19.08 7.01
CA LEU A 167 -37.39 19.30 8.36
C LEU A 167 -37.23 20.76 8.81
N LEU A 168 -36.08 21.38 8.49
CA LEU A 168 -35.84 22.80 8.77
C LEU A 168 -36.82 23.71 8.04
N SER A 169 -37.14 23.45 6.77
CA SER A 169 -38.13 24.25 6.04
C SER A 169 -39.52 24.12 6.66
N LYS A 170 -39.93 22.90 7.02
CA LYS A 170 -41.20 22.66 7.75
C LYS A 170 -41.25 23.36 9.10
N LEU A 171 -40.12 23.41 9.82
CA LEU A 171 -40.02 24.11 11.10
C LEU A 171 -40.20 25.62 10.93
N GLN A 172 -39.65 26.20 9.85
CA GLN A 172 -39.86 27.60 9.51
C GLN A 172 -41.34 27.89 9.21
N GLU A 173 -41.98 27.05 8.39
CA GLU A 173 -43.43 27.16 8.11
C GLU A 173 -44.26 27.10 9.39
N PHE A 174 -43.94 26.17 10.29
CA PHE A 174 -44.60 26.04 11.59
C PHE A 174 -44.45 27.31 12.44
N ASN A 175 -43.25 27.91 12.47
CA ASN A 175 -43.03 29.16 13.21
C ASN A 175 -43.85 30.32 12.63
N SER A 176 -43.95 30.46 11.31
CA SER A 176 -44.83 31.46 10.70
C SER A 176 -46.31 31.24 11.01
N ILE A 177 -46.76 29.98 11.09
CA ILE A 177 -48.13 29.66 11.54
C ILE A 177 -48.31 30.03 13.01
N LYS A 178 -47.31 29.76 13.85
CA LYS A 178 -47.33 30.11 15.27
C LYS A 178 -47.45 31.61 15.49
N GLU A 179 -46.71 32.41 14.74
CA GLU A 179 -46.80 33.89 14.76
C GLU A 179 -48.19 34.37 14.36
N LYS A 180 -48.74 33.87 13.25
CA LYS A 180 -50.11 34.20 12.82
C LYS A 180 -51.17 33.79 13.85
N ASN A 181 -50.99 32.65 14.52
CA ASN A 181 -51.87 32.24 15.59
C ASN A 181 -51.81 33.19 16.79
N GLN A 182 -50.63 33.73 17.11
CA GLN A 182 -50.50 34.73 18.17
C GLN A 182 -51.23 36.03 17.78
N GLU A 183 -51.05 36.52 16.55
CA GLU A 183 -51.81 37.68 16.05
C GLU A 183 -53.33 37.45 16.13
N LEU A 184 -53.80 36.25 15.76
CA LEU A 184 -55.20 35.86 15.90
C LEU A 184 -55.67 35.87 17.36
N ILE A 185 -54.87 35.37 18.30
CA ILE A 185 -55.19 35.43 19.74
C ILE A 185 -55.35 36.89 20.19
N ASP A 186 -54.40 37.76 19.82
CA ASP A 186 -54.42 39.18 20.18
C ASP A 186 -55.66 39.87 19.58
N THR A 187 -56.03 39.56 18.34
CA THR A 187 -57.26 40.11 17.72
C THR A 187 -58.54 39.64 18.42
N ILE A 188 -58.60 38.37 18.85
CA ILE A 188 -59.74 37.83 19.61
C ILE A 188 -59.86 38.56 20.96
N GLU A 189 -58.75 38.82 21.62
CA GLU A 189 -58.73 39.53 22.90
C GLU A 189 -59.21 40.98 22.75
N ASN A 190 -58.77 41.69 21.70
CA ASN A 190 -59.27 43.01 21.36
C ASN A 190 -60.79 43.01 21.05
N LEU A 191 -61.27 42.02 20.29
CA LEU A 191 -62.71 41.89 20.00
C LEU A 191 -63.55 41.62 21.25
N LYS A 192 -63.03 40.88 22.22
CA LYS A 192 -63.70 40.69 23.53
C LYS A 192 -63.83 42.02 24.26
N SER A 193 -62.75 42.80 24.35
CA SER A 193 -62.78 44.13 24.98
C SER A 193 -63.80 45.05 24.32
N LEU A 194 -63.82 45.12 22.98
CA LEU A 194 -64.82 45.91 22.24
C LEU A 194 -66.25 45.41 22.44
N LYS A 195 -66.45 44.09 22.57
CA LYS A 195 -67.76 43.51 22.86
C LYS A 195 -68.26 43.96 24.23
N ASP A 196 -67.40 43.96 25.24
CA ASP A 196 -67.75 44.39 26.60
C ASP A 196 -68.08 45.89 26.62
N GLU A 197 -67.28 46.72 25.93
CA GLU A 197 -67.54 48.16 25.77
C GLU A 197 -68.88 48.41 25.05
N ASN A 198 -69.18 47.65 23.99
CA ASN A 198 -70.45 47.77 23.26
C ASN A 198 -71.65 47.33 24.14
N LEU A 199 -71.46 46.34 25.02
CA LEU A 199 -72.46 45.94 26.01
C LEU A 199 -72.73 47.10 26.99
N GLU A 200 -71.68 47.76 27.47
CA GLU A 200 -71.77 48.92 28.36
C GLU A 200 -72.41 50.14 27.67
N LEU A 201 -72.09 50.38 26.40
CA LEU A 201 -72.75 51.42 25.61
C LEU A 201 -74.23 51.11 25.43
N LYS A 202 -74.61 49.86 25.16
CA LYS A 202 -76.03 49.46 25.09
C LYS A 202 -76.79 49.70 26.39
N THR A 203 -76.20 49.37 27.54
CA THR A 203 -76.84 49.65 28.84
C THR A 203 -76.98 51.14 29.06
N LYS A 204 -75.95 51.95 28.78
CA LYS A 204 -76.01 53.42 28.83
C LYS A 204 -77.08 54.00 27.88
N LEU A 205 -77.21 53.45 26.68
CA LEU A 205 -78.20 53.89 25.70
C LEU A 205 -79.63 53.57 26.17
N GLN A 206 -79.81 52.40 26.80
CA GLN A 206 -81.09 52.02 27.41
C GLN A 206 -81.45 52.96 28.57
N THR A 207 -80.52 53.24 29.49
CA THR A 207 -80.80 54.16 30.59
C THR A 207 -81.13 55.57 30.11
N ILE A 208 -80.49 56.06 29.04
CA ILE A 208 -80.86 57.33 28.42
C ILE A 208 -82.28 57.28 27.84
N LYS A 209 -82.66 56.20 27.14
CA LYS A 209 -84.02 56.03 26.63
C LYS A 209 -85.04 56.06 27.77
N ASP A 210 -84.81 55.28 28.82
CA ASP A 210 -85.70 55.23 29.99
C ASP A 210 -85.81 56.61 30.67
N LEU A 211 -84.71 57.35 30.80
CA LEU A 211 -84.72 58.73 31.31
C LEU A 211 -85.45 59.71 30.38
N ASN A 212 -85.39 59.49 29.07
CA ASN A 212 -86.07 60.34 28.09
C ASN A 212 -87.58 60.06 28.04
N GLU A 213 -87.99 58.80 28.19
CA GLU A 213 -89.40 58.40 28.41
C GLU A 213 -89.94 59.02 29.71
N ASN A 214 -89.13 59.06 30.77
CA ASN A 214 -89.51 59.75 32.03
C ASN A 214 -89.56 61.28 31.90
N LYS A 215 -88.88 61.89 30.92
CA LYS A 215 -89.00 63.34 30.63
C LYS A 215 -90.33 63.71 29.96
N GLU A 216 -91.06 62.73 29.41
CA GLU A 216 -92.43 62.90 28.91
C GLU A 216 -93.49 62.88 30.02
N SER A 217 -93.11 62.92 31.31
CA SER A 217 -93.99 63.45 32.37
C SER A 217 -94.18 64.96 32.15
N THR A 218 -94.91 65.33 31.09
CA THR A 218 -95.52 66.65 30.96
C THR A 218 -96.52 66.86 32.09
N GLU A 219 -97.02 65.79 32.70
CA GLU A 219 -98.03 65.83 33.77
C GLU A 219 -97.66 66.73 34.95
N ASP A 220 -96.41 66.71 35.42
CA ASP A 220 -96.00 67.57 36.54
C ASP A 220 -95.74 69.02 36.12
N LYS A 221 -95.26 69.24 34.89
CA LYS A 221 -95.12 70.58 34.31
C LYS A 221 -96.47 71.19 33.98
N ASP A 222 -97.40 70.40 33.46
CA ASP A 222 -98.76 70.78 33.09
C ASP A 222 -99.59 71.09 34.35
N LYS A 223 -99.39 70.34 35.45
CA LYS A 223 -99.92 70.68 36.77
C LYS A 223 -99.41 72.03 37.27
N LEU A 224 -98.10 72.27 37.18
CA LEU A 224 -97.50 73.54 37.61
C LEU A 224 -98.00 74.71 36.74
N ILE A 225 -98.11 74.52 35.43
CA ILE A 225 -98.68 75.51 34.50
C ILE A 225 -100.14 75.80 34.85
N SER A 226 -100.93 74.77 35.15
CA SER A 226 -102.34 74.93 35.54
C SER A 226 -102.48 75.71 36.85
N GLN A 227 -101.63 75.42 37.84
CA GLN A 227 -101.61 76.16 39.11
C GLN A 227 -101.26 77.64 38.90
N LEU A 228 -100.24 77.94 38.09
CA LEU A 228 -99.86 79.31 37.77
C LEU A 228 -100.96 80.07 37.02
N GLN A 229 -101.70 79.39 36.15
CA GLN A 229 -102.85 79.97 35.44
C GLN A 229 -104.00 80.30 36.39
N GLU A 230 -104.30 79.43 37.35
CA GLU A 230 -105.32 79.68 38.39
C GLU A 230 -104.94 80.88 39.28
N GLU A 231 -103.67 80.95 39.72
CA GLU A 231 -103.17 82.08 40.51
C GLU A 231 -103.27 83.40 39.73
N TYR A 232 -102.90 83.41 38.45
CA TYR A 232 -103.02 84.58 37.58
C TYR A 232 -104.48 85.05 37.46
N LEU A 233 -105.42 84.14 37.19
CA LEU A 233 -106.86 84.44 37.13
C LEU A 233 -107.40 84.99 38.46
N GLY A 234 -106.93 84.44 39.58
CA GLY A 234 -107.27 84.95 40.92
C GLY A 234 -106.77 86.37 41.15
N LEU A 235 -105.57 86.69 40.68
CA LEU A 235 -105.00 88.04 40.76
C LEU A 235 -105.77 89.04 39.89
N VAL A 236 -106.14 88.66 38.67
CA VAL A 236 -106.94 89.50 37.76
C VAL A 236 -108.28 89.85 38.39
N LYS A 237 -109.00 88.87 38.93
CA LYS A 237 -110.27 89.13 39.65
C LYS A 237 -110.10 90.08 40.83
N LYS A 238 -109.00 89.94 41.61
CA LYS A 238 -108.70 90.87 42.70
C LYS A 238 -108.42 92.29 42.19
N TYR A 239 -107.71 92.41 41.09
CA TYR A 239 -107.43 93.70 40.45
C TYR A 239 -108.72 94.38 39.97
N ASP A 240 -109.61 93.63 39.29
CA ASP A 240 -110.91 94.14 38.82
C ASP A 240 -111.77 94.63 39.99
N ASN A 241 -111.86 93.85 41.08
CA ASN A 241 -112.61 94.25 42.28
C ASN A 241 -112.04 95.52 42.94
N LEU A 242 -110.71 95.63 43.05
CA LEU A 242 -110.05 96.83 43.57
C LEU A 242 -110.30 98.05 42.67
N GLN A 243 -110.37 97.85 41.36
CA GLN A 243 -110.67 98.91 40.40
C GLN A 243 -112.13 99.38 40.53
N GLU A 244 -113.09 98.47 40.73
CA GLU A 244 -114.48 98.81 41.05
C GLU A 244 -114.61 99.58 42.37
N GLU A 245 -113.91 99.14 43.43
CA GLU A 245 -113.85 99.87 44.71
C GLU A 245 -113.27 101.29 44.56
N LEU A 246 -112.27 101.46 43.70
CA LEU A 246 -111.65 102.76 43.45
C LEU A 246 -112.60 103.67 42.66
N TYR A 247 -113.38 103.12 41.72
CA TYR A 247 -114.43 103.86 41.01
C TYR A 247 -115.54 104.33 41.97
N SER A 248 -116.01 103.49 42.88
CA SER A 248 -117.06 103.85 43.84
C SER A 248 -116.61 104.92 44.83
N THR A 249 -115.41 104.80 45.41
CA THR A 249 -114.86 105.85 46.31
C THR A 249 -114.66 107.19 45.59
N LYS A 250 -114.26 107.17 44.32
CA LYS A 250 -114.09 108.40 43.53
C LYS A 250 -115.43 109.08 43.25
N TYR A 251 -116.48 108.31 43.01
CA TYR A 251 -117.85 108.81 42.86
C TYR A 251 -118.38 109.43 44.16
N ASP A 252 -118.19 108.76 45.30
CA ASP A 252 -118.59 109.27 46.62
C ASP A 252 -117.88 110.58 46.96
N LYS A 253 -116.59 110.70 46.61
CA LYS A 253 -115.82 111.94 46.80
C LYS A 253 -116.39 113.09 45.97
N ILE A 254 -116.72 112.86 44.70
CA ILE A 254 -117.29 113.88 43.81
C ILE A 254 -118.69 114.30 44.28
N SER A 255 -119.51 113.33 44.69
CA SER A 255 -120.85 113.57 45.27
C SER A 255 -120.75 114.46 46.51
N ASN A 256 -119.88 114.10 47.45
CA ASN A 256 -119.63 114.87 48.68
C ASN A 256 -119.09 116.28 48.41
N GLU A 257 -118.18 116.43 47.43
CA GLU A 257 -117.70 117.75 47.01
C GLU A 257 -118.85 118.61 46.47
N TYR A 258 -119.77 118.03 45.70
CA TYR A 258 -120.92 118.73 45.15
C TYR A 258 -121.91 119.18 46.24
N THR A 259 -122.20 118.33 47.23
CA THR A 259 -123.04 118.69 48.40
C THR A 259 -122.39 119.76 49.25
N ILE A 260 -121.08 119.67 49.51
CA ILE A 260 -120.33 120.68 50.27
C ILE A 260 -120.37 122.03 49.52
N LYS A 261 -120.20 122.05 48.20
CA LYS A 261 -120.24 123.28 47.39
C LYS A 261 -121.63 123.92 47.41
N ARG A 262 -122.70 123.12 47.37
CA ARG A 262 -124.09 123.60 47.55
C ARG A 262 -124.33 124.18 48.93
N LEU A 263 -123.91 123.49 49.99
CA LEU A 263 -124.00 123.97 51.38
C LEU A 263 -123.26 125.31 51.55
N LYS A 264 -122.04 125.41 51.01
CA LYS A 264 -121.23 126.62 51.09
C LYS A 264 -121.91 127.81 50.39
N ASN A 265 -122.51 127.59 49.21
CA ASN A 265 -123.26 128.63 48.51
C ASN A 265 -124.58 129.00 49.19
N PHE A 266 -125.20 128.08 49.93
CA PHE A 266 -126.42 128.35 50.68
C PHE A 266 -126.13 129.26 51.90
N ILE A 267 -125.01 129.04 52.59
CA ILE A 267 -124.64 129.81 53.78
C ILE A 267 -124.16 131.24 53.43
N LEU A 268 -123.52 131.43 52.28
CA LEU A 268 -122.86 132.70 51.93
C LEU A 268 -123.75 133.76 51.25
N ASN A 269 -125.03 133.47 50.94
CA ASN A 269 -125.88 134.36 50.11
C ASN A 269 -127.29 134.67 50.66
N GLN A 270 -127.48 134.77 51.99
CA GLN A 270 -128.63 135.48 52.55
C GLN A 270 -128.20 136.44 53.67
N ASN A 271 -128.64 137.70 53.50
CA ASN A 271 -128.98 138.76 54.46
C ASN A 271 -128.57 138.58 55.92
#